data_AF-A0A9E1VHM8-F1
#
_entry.id   AF-A0A9E1VHM8-F1
#
_cell.length_a   1.000
_cell.length_b   1.000
_cell.length_c   1.000
_cell.angle_alpha   90.00
_cell.angle_beta   90.00
_cell.angle_gamma   90.00
#
_symmetry.space_group_name_H-M   'P 1'
#
loop_
_entity.id
_entity.type
_entity.pdbx_description
1 polymer ?
#
loop_
_entity_poly.entity_id
_entity_poly.type
_entity_poly.pdbx_seq_one_letter_code
_entity_poly.pdbx_strand_id
1 'polypeptide(L)'
;MNEITFDEFQKVDIRVGTVVDAQPFPEARRPAIKLWVDLGDEIGIRKSSAQLTIHYTPEALVGRQVAAVVNFPPRQVGKFMSEILVLGFPDADGAVVLLNIDQAVPNGGRLF
;
A
#
# COMPACT_ATOMS: atom_id res chain seq x y z
N MET A 1 1.42 24.29 12.50
CA MET A 1 0.91 23.49 11.37
C MET A 1 1.16 24.31 10.13
N ASN A 2 1.72 23.72 9.08
CA ASN A 2 1.86 24.39 7.79
C ASN A 2 0.68 23.96 6.94
N GLU A 3 -0.20 24.91 6.62
CA GLU A 3 -1.36 24.67 5.77
C GLU A 3 -0.90 24.37 4.33
N ILE A 4 -1.62 23.48 3.65
CA ILE A 4 -1.42 23.18 2.23
C ILE A 4 -2.70 23.53 1.46
N THR A 5 -2.54 23.86 0.20
CA THR A 5 -3.66 24.04 -0.72
C THR A 5 -4.27 22.68 -1.11
N PHE A 6 -5.52 22.71 -1.54
CA PHE A 6 -6.17 21.53 -2.09
C PHE A 6 -5.46 20.99 -3.33
N ASP A 7 -4.92 21.88 -4.18
CA ASP A 7 -4.15 21.50 -5.36
C ASP A 7 -2.87 20.74 -4.99
N GLU A 8 -2.22 21.09 -3.87
CA GLU A 8 -1.07 20.33 -3.35
C GLU A 8 -1.46 18.94 -2.88
N PHE A 9 -2.62 18.79 -2.24
CA PHE A 9 -3.17 17.48 -1.89
C PHE A 9 -3.45 16.64 -3.14
N GLN A 10 -4.08 17.22 -4.17
CA GLN A 10 -4.40 16.52 -5.42
C GLN A 10 -3.16 16.03 -6.18
N LYS A 11 -1.97 16.61 -5.96
CA LYS A 11 -0.71 16.11 -6.54
C LYS A 11 -0.35 14.72 -6.04
N VAL A 12 -0.83 14.29 -4.87
CA VAL A 12 -0.61 12.93 -4.38
C VAL A 12 -1.67 12.03 -5.00
N ASP A 13 -1.27 11.12 -5.89
CA ASP A 13 -2.21 10.20 -6.52
C ASP A 13 -2.40 8.99 -5.60
N ILE A 14 -3.48 8.99 -4.82
CA ILE A 14 -3.85 7.90 -3.92
C ILE A 14 -4.97 7.10 -4.57
N ARG A 15 -4.77 5.79 -4.72
CA ARG A 15 -5.70 4.87 -5.33
C ARG A 15 -6.04 3.72 -4.39
N VAL A 16 -7.26 3.22 -4.49
CA VAL A 16 -7.65 1.93 -3.90
C VAL A 16 -7.28 0.78 -4.83
N GLY A 17 -6.83 -0.34 -4.26
CA GLY A 17 -6.60 -1.57 -5.01
C GLY A 17 -6.74 -2.81 -4.15
N THR A 18 -6.87 -3.97 -4.79
CA THR A 18 -7.02 -5.26 -4.11
C THR A 18 -5.70 -6.01 -4.12
N VAL A 19 -5.26 -6.53 -2.97
CA VAL A 19 -4.08 -7.40 -2.90
C VAL A 19 -4.39 -8.72 -3.60
N VAL A 20 -3.65 -9.04 -4.65
CA VAL A 20 -3.82 -10.29 -5.44
C VAL A 20 -2.76 -11.34 -5.13
N ASP A 21 -1.61 -10.92 -4.60
CA ASP A 21 -0.57 -11.82 -4.09
C ASP A 21 0.13 -11.16 -2.89
N ALA A 22 0.51 -11.97 -1.92
CA ALA A 22 1.25 -11.56 -0.74
C ALA A 22 2.25 -12.65 -0.35
N GLN A 23 3.49 -12.25 -0.07
CA GLN A 23 4.56 -13.20 0.24
C GLN A 23 5.47 -12.66 1.36
N PRO A 24 6.00 -13.52 2.24
CA PRO A 24 7.04 -13.12 3.19
C PRO A 24 8.24 -12.48 2.48
N PHE A 25 8.89 -11.51 3.14
CA PHE A 25 10.13 -10.90 2.64
C PHE A 25 11.28 -11.04 3.65
N PRO A 26 11.86 -12.25 3.79
CA PRO A 26 12.89 -12.52 4.79
C PRO A 26 14.20 -11.74 4.55
N GLU A 27 14.48 -11.34 3.31
CA GLU A 27 15.68 -10.57 2.97
C GLU A 27 15.57 -9.07 3.31
N ALA A 28 14.40 -8.59 3.74
CA ALA A 28 14.23 -7.21 4.17
C ALA A 28 14.92 -6.96 5.52
N ARG A 29 15.58 -5.80 5.67
CA ARG A 29 16.25 -5.40 6.92
C ARG A 29 15.32 -5.42 8.14
N ARG A 30 14.04 -5.12 7.92
CA ARG A 30 12.97 -5.26 8.92
C ARG A 30 11.93 -6.25 8.36
N PRO A 31 11.34 -7.11 9.20
CA PRO A 31 10.33 -8.06 8.75
C PRO A 31 9.22 -7.39 7.94
N ALA A 32 9.05 -7.81 6.69
CA ALA A 32 8.12 -7.21 5.75
C ALA A 32 7.41 -8.28 4.92
N ILE A 33 6.33 -7.86 4.26
CA ILE A 33 5.55 -8.66 3.31
C ILE A 33 5.62 -7.94 1.95
N LYS A 34 5.94 -8.69 0.90
CA LYS A 34 5.79 -8.27 -0.50
C LYS A 34 4.33 -8.37 -0.87
N LEU A 35 3.82 -7.36 -1.55
CA LEU A 35 2.43 -7.27 -2.01
C LEU A 35 2.40 -7.03 -3.50
N TRP A 36 1.43 -7.64 -4.17
CA TRP A 36 0.98 -7.28 -5.50
C TRP A 36 -0.45 -6.78 -5.37
N VAL A 37 -0.66 -5.54 -5.78
CA VAL A 37 -1.95 -4.86 -5.65
C VAL A 37 -2.49 -4.57 -7.03
N ASP A 38 -3.66 -5.10 -7.35
CA ASP A 38 -4.42 -4.76 -8.53
C ASP A 38 -5.09 -3.38 -8.34
N LEU A 39 -4.66 -2.41 -9.13
CA LEU A 39 -5.13 -1.03 -9.13
C LEU A 39 -6.04 -0.73 -10.34
N GLY A 40 -6.68 -1.76 -10.91
CA GLY A 40 -7.60 -1.64 -12.05
C GLY A 40 -6.87 -1.50 -13.40
N ASP A 41 -7.62 -1.51 -14.51
CA ASP A 41 -7.05 -1.64 -15.86
C ASP A 41 -6.09 -0.51 -16.27
N GLU A 42 -6.32 0.71 -15.78
CA GLU A 42 -5.52 1.89 -16.12
C GLU A 42 -4.08 1.79 -15.56
N ILE A 43 -3.96 1.33 -14.32
CA ILE A 43 -2.67 1.27 -13.62
C ILE A 43 -2.11 -0.15 -13.70
N GLY A 44 -2.95 -1.16 -13.56
CA GLY A 44 -2.60 -2.57 -13.48
C GLY A 44 -2.03 -2.96 -12.13
N ILE A 45 -1.40 -4.13 -12.09
CA ILE A 45 -0.82 -4.68 -10.86
C ILE A 45 0.49 -3.97 -10.54
N ARG A 46 0.68 -3.57 -9.28
CA ARG A 46 1.92 -2.96 -8.77
C ARG A 46 2.42 -3.62 -7.51
N LYS A 47 3.74 -3.56 -7.33
CA LYS A 47 4.43 -4.16 -6.20
C LYS A 47 4.62 -3.18 -5.06
N SER A 48 4.47 -3.66 -3.83
CA SER A 48 4.84 -2.94 -2.62
C SER A 48 5.55 -3.84 -1.61
N SER A 49 6.32 -3.25 -0.71
CA SER A 49 6.92 -3.95 0.43
C SER A 49 6.57 -3.20 1.71
N ALA A 50 5.84 -3.84 2.62
CA ALA A 50 5.31 -3.19 3.83
C ALA A 50 5.64 -3.99 5.10
N GLN A 51 5.92 -3.27 6.20
CA GLN A 51 6.28 -3.85 7.52
C GLN A 51 5.01 -4.29 8.28
N LEU A 52 4.29 -5.25 7.71
CA LEU A 52 2.95 -5.67 8.16
C LEU A 52 2.96 -6.93 9.05
N THR A 53 4.13 -7.45 9.38
CA THR A 53 4.30 -8.78 9.99
C THR A 53 3.80 -8.91 11.43
N ILE A 54 3.46 -7.81 12.11
CA ILE A 54 2.92 -7.83 13.47
C ILE A 54 1.42 -8.16 13.47
N HIS A 55 0.65 -7.51 12.59
CA HIS A 55 -0.83 -7.61 12.57
C HIS A 55 -1.38 -8.45 11.42
N TYR A 56 -0.55 -8.81 10.45
CA TYR A 56 -1.00 -9.45 9.22
C TYR A 56 -0.12 -10.62 8.84
N THR A 57 -0.75 -11.66 8.31
CA THR A 57 -0.09 -12.73 7.56
C THR A 57 -0.32 -12.53 6.07
N PRO A 58 0.54 -13.09 5.19
CA PRO A 58 0.32 -13.01 3.74
C PRO A 58 -1.06 -13.52 3.32
N GLU A 59 -1.53 -14.62 3.90
CA GLU A 59 -2.81 -15.26 3.57
C GLU A 59 -4.00 -14.36 3.90
N ALA A 60 -3.92 -13.62 5.01
CA ALA A 60 -4.97 -12.70 5.44
C ALA A 60 -5.01 -11.41 4.59
N LEU A 61 -3.96 -11.13 3.79
CA LEU A 61 -3.87 -9.94 2.97
C LEU A 61 -4.47 -10.14 1.58
N VAL A 62 -4.42 -11.34 1.01
CA VAL A 62 -5.00 -11.62 -0.31
C VAL A 62 -6.51 -11.37 -0.29
N GLY A 63 -7.01 -10.61 -1.27
CA GLY A 63 -8.41 -10.18 -1.38
C GLY A 63 -8.75 -8.92 -0.58
N ARG A 64 -7.85 -8.43 0.27
CA ARG A 64 -8.05 -7.17 1.02
C ARG A 64 -7.89 -5.96 0.11
N GLN A 65 -8.77 -4.97 0.23
CA GLN A 65 -8.55 -3.65 -0.37
C GLN A 65 -7.62 -2.78 0.49
N VAL A 66 -6.70 -2.09 -0.17
CA VAL A 66 -5.74 -1.17 0.43
C VAL A 66 -5.74 0.16 -0.33
N ALA A 67 -5.43 1.24 0.37
CA ALA A 67 -5.11 2.52 -0.26
C ALA A 67 -3.59 2.62 -0.48
N ALA A 68 -3.17 3.15 -1.63
CA ALA A 68 -1.75 3.31 -1.95
C ALA A 68 -1.48 4.60 -2.73
N VAL A 69 -0.34 5.23 -2.45
CA VAL A 69 0.21 6.30 -3.32
C VAL A 69 0.85 5.63 -4.53
N VAL A 70 0.43 6.02 -5.73
CA VAL A 70 0.83 5.37 -6.99
C VAL A 70 1.79 6.19 -7.85
N ASN A 71 2.08 7.43 -7.47
CA ASN A 71 2.89 8.36 -8.25
C ASN A 71 4.22 8.75 -7.59
N PHE A 72 4.75 7.91 -6.70
CA PHE A 72 6.14 8.03 -6.25
C PHE A 72 7.10 7.35 -7.23
N PRO A 73 8.36 7.82 -7.33
CA PRO A 73 9.38 7.06 -8.03
C PRO A 73 9.56 5.69 -7.35
N PRO A 74 9.81 4.61 -8.11
CA PRO A 74 10.05 3.30 -7.54
C PRO A 74 11.23 3.31 -6.56
N ARG A 75 11.09 2.54 -5.48
CA ARG A 75 12.08 2.44 -4.41
C ARG A 75 12.63 1.03 -4.31
N GLN A 76 13.96 0.90 -4.40
CA GLN A 76 14.64 -0.36 -4.16
C GLN A 76 14.62 -0.73 -2.67
N VAL A 77 14.15 -1.94 -2.35
CA VAL A 77 14.14 -2.53 -1.01
C VAL A 77 14.80 -3.91 -1.10
N GLY A 78 16.06 -4.02 -0.69
CA GLY A 78 16.82 -5.26 -0.88
C GLY A 78 16.85 -5.64 -2.36
N LYS A 79 16.36 -6.84 -2.71
CA LYS A 79 16.23 -7.33 -4.10
C LYS A 79 14.87 -7.02 -4.74
N PHE A 80 14.00 -6.28 -4.07
CA PHE A 80 12.63 -6.03 -4.50
C PHE A 80 12.44 -4.56 -4.86
N MET A 81 11.83 -4.29 -6.01
CA MET A 81 11.47 -2.93 -6.43
C MET A 81 10.02 -2.65 -6.01
N SER A 82 9.85 -1.72 -5.06
CA SER A 82 8.54 -1.22 -4.63
C SER A 82 8.11 -0.09 -5.55
N GLU A 83 6.93 -0.19 -6.13
CA GLU A 83 6.40 0.75 -7.12
C GLU A 83 5.35 1.69 -6.52
N ILE A 84 4.70 1.26 -5.43
CA ILE A 84 3.68 2.01 -4.72
C ILE A 84 3.96 2.00 -3.21
N LEU A 85 3.35 2.95 -2.49
CA LEU A 85 3.34 2.97 -1.03
C LEU A 85 1.94 2.64 -0.52
N VAL A 86 1.76 1.44 0.05
CA VAL A 86 0.53 1.09 0.77
C VAL A 86 0.44 1.89 2.07
N LEU A 87 -0.76 2.40 2.37
CA LEU A 87 -1.01 3.37 3.44
C LEU A 87 -1.61 2.71 4.70
N GLY A 88 -1.20 3.23 5.85
CA GLY A 88 -1.64 2.81 7.17
C GLY A 88 -1.16 3.77 8.25
N PHE A 89 -1.51 3.47 9.49
CA PHE A 89 -1.12 4.24 10.67
C PHE A 89 -0.31 3.35 11.63
N PRO A 90 0.58 3.93 12.44
CA PRO A 90 1.14 3.20 13.57
C PRO A 90 0.07 3.00 14.65
N ASP A 91 0.06 1.82 15.27
CA ASP A 91 -0.60 1.62 16.57
C ASP A 91 0.24 2.23 17.72
N ALA A 92 -0.17 1.95 18.96
CA ALA A 92 0.52 2.46 20.15
C ALA A 92 1.97 1.96 20.29
N ASP A 93 2.31 0.82 19.69
CA ASP A 93 3.64 0.20 19.70
C ASP A 93 4.44 0.49 18.42
N GLY A 94 3.88 1.28 17.50
CA GLY A 94 4.50 1.66 16.23
C GLY A 94 4.35 0.62 15.11
N ALA A 95 3.58 -0.45 15.30
CA ALA A 95 3.29 -1.43 14.27
C ALA A 95 2.22 -0.90 13.30
N VAL A 96 2.33 -1.27 12.02
CA VAL A 96 1.47 -0.72 10.97
C VAL A 96 0.09 -1.36 11.02
N VAL A 97 -0.95 -0.54 11.12
CA VAL A 97 -2.36 -0.87 10.90
C VAL A 97 -2.78 -0.28 9.55
N LEU A 98 -3.15 -1.14 8.60
CA LEU A 98 -3.59 -0.73 7.27
C LEU A 98 -4.88 0.08 7.33
N LEU A 99 -4.98 1.08 6.44
CA LEU A 99 -6.26 1.69 6.12
C LEU A 99 -7.24 0.60 5.65
N ASN A 100 -8.50 0.71 6.07
CA ASN A 100 -9.58 -0.16 5.64
C ASN A 100 -10.58 0.65 4.82
N ILE A 101 -11.03 0.07 3.71
CA ILE A 101 -12.17 0.61 2.97
C ILE A 101 -13.42 -0.03 3.58
N ASP A 102 -14.32 0.80 4.10
CA ASP A 102 -15.53 0.34 4.81
C ASP A 102 -16.44 -0.53 3.90
N GLN A 103 -16.52 -0.18 2.61
CA GLN A 103 -17.29 -0.92 1.62
C GLN A 103 -16.46 -1.13 0.36
N ALA A 104 -16.65 -2.27 -0.30
CA ALA A 104 -15.92 -2.56 -1.52
C ALA A 104 -16.19 -1.50 -2.60
N VAL A 105 -15.12 -1.02 -3.22
CA VAL A 105 -15.16 -0.05 -4.33
C VAL A 105 -14.37 -0.57 -5.53
N PRO A 106 -14.56 -0.03 -6.75
CA PRO A 106 -13.76 -0.44 -7.90
C PRO A 106 -12.25 -0.20 -7.69
N ASN A 107 -11.42 -1.18 -8.08
CA ASN A 107 -9.96 -1.00 -8.10
C ASN A 107 -9.58 0.18 -9.01
N GLY A 108 -8.59 0.97 -8.60
CA GLY A 108 -8.15 2.16 -9.32
C GLY A 108 -8.94 3.43 -9.00
N GLY A 109 -9.96 3.35 -8.14
CA GLY A 109 -10.67 4.53 -7.64
C GLY A 109 -9.72 5.50 -6.94
N ARG A 110 -9.80 6.80 -7.30
CA ARG A 110 -8.96 7.86 -6.72
C ARG A 110 -9.59 8.39 -5.44
N LEU A 111 -8.78 8.54 -4.39
CA LEU A 111 -9.16 9.19 -3.15
C LEU A 111 -9.34 10.70 -3.35
N PHE A 112 -10.30 11.29 -2.63
CA PHE A 112 -10.62 12.72 -2.66
C PHE A 112 -10.76 13.28 -1.24
#